data_AF-E6PTJ3-F1
#
_entry.id   AF-E6PTJ3-F1
#
_cell.length_a   1.000
_cell.length_b   1.000
_cell.length_c   1.000
_cell.angle_alpha   90.00
_cell.angle_beta   90.00
_cell.angle_gamma   90.00
#
_symmetry.space_group_name_H-M   'P 1'
#
loop_
_entity.id
_entity.type
_entity.pdbx_description
1 polymer ?
#
loop_
_entity_poly.entity_id
_entity_poly.type
_entity_poly.pdbx_seq_one_letter_code
_entity_poly.pdbx_strand_id
1 'polypeptide(L)'
;MLIIPYRHVADWFDTTWDEKRSLLALADNVRTLLKREHDADGFNLGVNCGLAAGQSILHVHLHLIPRYHGDMDDPLGGVRGVIPARQKY
;
A
#
# COMPACT_ATOMS: atom_id res chain seq x y z
N MET A 1 -0.12 -2.99 -5.88
CA MET A 1 1.35 -3.10 -6.04
C MET A 1 2.01 -2.88 -4.69
N LEU A 2 3.21 -3.42 -4.48
CA LEU A 2 4.05 -3.17 -3.30
C LEU A 2 5.28 -2.34 -3.67
N ILE A 3 5.60 -1.35 -2.86
CA ILE A 3 6.82 -0.54 -2.96
C ILE A 3 7.66 -0.86 -1.72
N ILE A 4 8.89 -1.33 -1.94
CA ILE A 4 9.76 -1.87 -0.89
C ILE A 4 11.15 -1.22 -0.94
N PRO A 5 11.80 -1.00 0.22
CA PRO A 5 13.19 -0.57 0.22
C PRO A 5 14.10 -1.75 -0.13
N TYR A 6 15.24 -1.46 -0.75
CA TYR A 6 16.28 -2.46 -1.00
C TYR A 6 16.86 -3.02 0.31
N ARG A 7 17.12 -2.15 1.28
CA ARG A 7 17.57 -2.57 2.60
C ARG A 7 16.43 -3.31 3.29
N HIS A 8 16.73 -4.50 3.82
CA HIS A 8 15.77 -5.25 4.62
C HIS A 8 15.57 -4.55 5.97
N VAL A 9 14.35 -4.05 6.19
CA VAL A 9 13.89 -3.51 7.47
C VAL A 9 12.47 -3.99 7.73
N ALA A 10 12.22 -4.41 8.97
CA ALA A 10 10.95 -5.01 9.31
C ALA A 10 9.82 -3.98 9.25
N ASP A 11 10.00 -2.80 9.84
CA ASP A 11 8.92 -1.85 10.07
C ASP A 11 9.15 -0.50 9.37
N TRP A 12 8.07 0.25 9.12
CA TRP A 12 8.13 1.62 8.62
C TRP A 12 8.89 2.53 9.56
N PHE A 13 8.77 2.32 10.88
CA PHE A 13 9.45 3.15 11.86
C PHE A 13 10.97 2.92 11.90
N ASP A 14 11.47 1.83 11.32
CA ASP A 14 12.90 1.49 11.21
C ASP A 14 13.57 2.03 9.93
N THR A 15 12.79 2.64 9.03
CA THR A 15 13.31 3.26 7.80
C THR A 15 13.97 4.61 8.10
N THR A 16 15.02 4.94 7.36
CA THR A 16 15.63 6.27 7.40
C THR A 16 14.71 7.30 6.73
N TRP A 17 14.95 8.59 6.98
CA TRP A 17 14.20 9.65 6.31
C TRP A 17 14.37 9.66 4.79
N ASP A 18 15.56 9.34 4.31
CA ASP A 18 15.83 9.24 2.87
C ASP A 18 15.05 8.07 2.26
N GLU A 19 14.99 6.92 2.93
CA GLU A 19 14.19 5.78 2.49
C GLU A 19 12.70 6.12 2.45
N LYS A 20 12.15 6.76 3.49
CA LYS A 20 10.75 7.22 3.50
C LYS A 20 10.47 8.13 2.33
N ARG A 21 11.36 9.09 2.07
CA ARG A 21 11.24 10.02 0.94
C ARG A 21 11.27 9.28 -0.39
N SER A 22 12.20 8.35 -0.59
CA SER A 22 12.28 7.56 -1.82
C SER A 22 11.05 6.67 -2.04
N LEU A 23 10.54 6.02 -0.99
CA LEU A 23 9.34 5.19 -1.05
C LEU A 23 8.11 6.01 -1.44
N LEU A 24 7.90 7.18 -0.82
CA LEU A 24 6.78 8.07 -1.13
C LEU A 24 6.90 8.68 -2.54
N ALA A 25 8.09 9.12 -2.93
CA ALA A 25 8.32 9.65 -4.28
C ALA A 25 8.03 8.59 -5.36
N LEU A 26 8.42 7.33 -5.12
CA LEU A 26 8.09 6.24 -6.03
C LEU A 26 6.57 5.97 -6.06
N ALA A 27 5.88 6.08 -4.91
CA ALA A 27 4.44 5.93 -4.85
C ALA A 27 3.71 6.96 -5.71
N ASP A 28 4.12 8.22 -5.67
CA ASP A 28 3.55 9.29 -6.51
C ASP A 28 3.75 9.02 -8.00
N ASN A 29 4.96 8.60 -8.37
CA ASN A 29 5.29 8.26 -9.76
C ASN A 29 4.44 7.09 -10.27
N VAL A 30 4.35 6.01 -9.50
CA VAL A 30 3.58 4.84 -9.92
C VAL A 30 2.09 5.10 -9.88
N ARG A 31 1.58 5.90 -8.93
CA ARG A 31 0.17 6.33 -8.95
C ARG A 31 -0.16 7.06 -10.25
N THR A 32 0.74 7.94 -10.71
CA THR A 32 0.55 8.69 -11.96
C THR A 32 0.56 7.75 -13.17
N LEU A 33 1.48 6.78 -13.19
CA LEU A 33 1.54 5.73 -14.20
C LEU A 33 0.24 4.91 -14.25
N LEU A 34 -0.18 4.37 -13.11
CA LEU A 34 -1.38 3.54 -13.01
C LEU A 34 -2.65 4.29 -13.38
N LYS A 35 -2.76 5.57 -12.99
CA LYS A 35 -3.90 6.40 -13.36
C LYS A 35 -3.98 6.60 -14.88
N ARG A 36 -2.84 6.77 -15.55
CA ARG A 36 -2.80 6.96 -17.01
C ARG A 36 -3.09 5.67 -17.77
N GLU A 37 -2.61 4.53 -17.28
CA GLU A 37 -2.67 3.26 -18.02
C GLU A 37 -3.92 2.42 -17.73
N HIS A 38 -4.55 2.65 -16.58
CA HIS A 38 -5.66 1.83 -16.12
C HIS A 38 -6.86 2.64 -15.66
N ASP A 39 -6.88 3.97 -15.86
CA ASP A 39 -8.00 4.87 -15.54
C ASP A 39 -8.58 4.64 -14.13
N ALA A 40 -7.72 4.43 -13.14
CA ALA A 40 -8.16 4.22 -11.75
C ALA A 40 -8.88 5.47 -11.20
N ASP A 41 -10.06 5.25 -10.63
CA ASP A 41 -10.92 6.30 -10.05
C ASP A 41 -10.36 6.81 -8.71
N GLY A 42 -9.67 5.94 -7.97
CA GLY A 42 -9.10 6.24 -6.66
C GLY A 42 -7.94 5.32 -6.30
N PHE A 43 -7.34 5.55 -5.13
CA PHE A 43 -6.25 4.73 -4.62
C PHE A 43 -6.33 4.57 -3.10
N ASN A 44 -6.05 3.37 -2.62
CA ASN A 44 -5.67 3.16 -1.22
C ASN A 44 -4.14 3.07 -1.11
N LEU A 45 -3.59 3.81 -0.16
CA LEU A 45 -2.17 3.85 0.16
C LEU A 45 -1.99 3.53 1.64
N GLY A 46 -1.12 2.57 1.99
CA GLY A 46 -0.84 2.30 3.40
C GLY A 46 0.19 1.22 3.69
N VAL A 47 0.58 1.13 4.97
CA VAL A 47 1.59 0.23 5.51
C VAL A 47 1.04 -0.37 6.81
N ASN A 48 1.20 -1.68 7.00
CA ASN A 48 0.96 -2.31 8.30
C ASN A 48 2.28 -2.39 9.07
N CYS A 49 2.27 -1.95 10.33
CA CYS A 49 3.44 -1.90 11.19
C CYS A 49 3.22 -2.81 12.40
N GLY A 50 3.93 -3.94 12.44
CA GLY A 50 3.79 -4.98 13.46
C GLY A 50 2.64 -5.96 13.23
N LEU A 51 2.76 -7.15 13.85
CA LEU A 51 1.82 -8.27 13.73
C LEU A 51 0.38 -7.86 14.13
N ALA A 52 0.24 -7.07 15.20
CA ALA A 52 -1.06 -6.61 15.68
C ALA A 52 -1.80 -5.71 14.66
N ALA A 53 -1.06 -4.99 13.81
CA ALA A 53 -1.62 -4.21 12.71
C ALA A 53 -1.88 -5.05 11.44
N GLY A 54 -1.63 -6.37 11.49
CA GLY A 54 -1.79 -7.26 10.35
C GLY A 54 -0.59 -7.29 9.40
N GLN A 55 0.61 -6.91 9.86
CA GLN A 55 1.82 -7.14 9.08
C GLN A 55 2.19 -8.62 9.13
N SER A 56 2.16 -9.31 7.99
CA SER A 56 2.52 -10.74 7.89
C SER A 56 3.94 -10.97 7.37
N ILE A 57 4.49 -10.00 6.62
CA ILE A 57 5.86 -10.04 6.09
C ILE A 57 6.68 -8.98 6.80
N LEU A 58 7.72 -9.40 7.52
CA LEU A 58 8.64 -8.54 8.27
C LEU A 58 9.71 -7.93 7.35
N HIS A 59 9.26 -7.38 6.23
CA HIS A 59 10.00 -6.45 5.39
C HIS A 59 8.99 -5.37 5.01
N VAL A 60 9.21 -4.13 5.43
CA VAL A 60 8.27 -3.04 5.22
C VAL A 60 7.91 -2.92 3.74
N HIS A 61 6.61 -2.80 3.48
CA HIS A 61 6.09 -2.63 2.14
C HIS A 61 4.92 -1.66 2.15
N LEU A 62 5.01 -0.65 1.29
CA LEU A 62 3.95 0.32 1.05
C LEU A 62 3.01 -0.23 -0.01
N HIS A 63 1.77 -0.49 0.39
CA HIS A 63 0.70 -0.88 -0.51
C HIS A 63 0.20 0.35 -1.27
N LEU A 64 0.26 0.30 -2.59
CA LEU A 64 -0.44 1.21 -3.48
C LEU A 64 -1.45 0.40 -4.30
N ILE A 65 -2.74 0.61 -4.05
CA ILE A 65 -3.81 -0.19 -4.63
C ILE A 65 -4.78 0.71 -5.39
N PRO A 66 -4.89 0.61 -6.73
CA PRO A 66 -5.89 1.33 -7.50
C PRO A 66 -7.29 0.84 -7.13
N ARG A 67 -8.27 1.74 -7.19
CA ARG A 67 -9.68 1.51 -6.88
C ARG A 67 -10.56 2.03 -8.00
N TYR A 68 -11.70 1.39 -8.18
CA TYR A 68 -12.67 1.66 -9.23
C TYR A 68 -14.08 1.77 -8.65
N HIS A 69 -14.93 2.58 -9.27
CA HIS A 69 -16.35 2.58 -8.91
C HIS A 69 -16.96 1.19 -9.08
N GLY A 70 -17.55 0.65 -8.00
CA GLY A 70 -18.19 -0.67 -8.00
C GLY A 70 -17.23 -1.85 -7.83
N ASP A 71 -15.93 -1.63 -7.58
CA ASP A 71 -15.00 -2.74 -7.30
C ASP A 71 -15.22 -3.38 -5.92
N MET A 72 -15.93 -2.69 -5.02
CA MET A 72 -16.34 -3.17 -3.71
C MET A 72 -17.71 -2.63 -3.32
N ASP A 73 -18.51 -3.47 -2.68
CA ASP A 73 -19.85 -3.13 -2.19
C ASP A 73 -19.81 -2.07 -1.08
N ASP A 74 -18.84 -2.18 -0.16
CA ASP A 74 -18.62 -1.22 0.92
C ASP A 74 -17.15 -0.73 0.93
N PRO A 75 -16.87 0.47 0.40
CA PRO A 75 -15.51 1.01 0.35
C PRO A 75 -15.01 1.53 1.70
N LEU A 76 -15.87 1.64 2.74
CA LEU A 76 -15.53 2.17 4.05
C LEU A 76 -14.81 1.12 4.93
N GLY A 77 -13.61 0.69 4.51
CA GLY A 77 -12.79 -0.29 5.24
C GLY A 77 -11.27 -0.06 5.16
N GLY A 78 -10.84 0.99 4.45
CA GLY A 78 -9.42 1.30 4.24
C GLY A 78 -8.66 0.20 3.48
N VAL A 79 -7.34 0.14 3.64
CA VAL A 79 -6.43 -0.78 2.89
C VAL A 79 -6.78 -2.25 3.14
N ARG A 80 -7.18 -2.62 4.36
CA ARG A 80 -7.57 -4.01 4.69
C ARG A 80 -8.87 -4.41 4.00
N GLY A 81 -9.74 -3.44 3.74
CA GLY A 81 -11.03 -3.64 3.09
C GLY A 81 -10.93 -4.14 1.66
N VAL A 82 -9.83 -3.80 0.96
CA VAL A 82 -9.71 -3.80 -0.52
C VAL A 82 -9.91 -5.17 -1.19
N ILE A 83 -9.71 -6.27 -0.47
CA ILE A 83 -10.06 -7.61 -0.97
C ILE A 83 -10.96 -8.25 0.09
N PRO A 84 -12.30 -8.16 -0.03
CA PRO A 84 -13.23 -8.58 1.02
C PRO A 84 -13.03 -10.03 1.45
N ALA A 85 -12.84 -10.93 0.49
CA ALA A 85 -12.58 -12.35 0.73
C ALA A 85 -11.26 -12.62 1.49
N ARG A 86 -10.36 -11.63 1.54
CA ARG A 86 -9.04 -11.70 2.19
C ARG A 86 -8.95 -10.73 3.37
N GLN A 87 -10.05 -10.22 3.91
CA GLN A 87 -9.97 -9.34 5.10
C GLN A 87 -9.49 -10.07 6.38
N LYS A 88 -9.69 -11.40 6.44
CA LYS A 88 -9.56 -12.24 7.65
C LYS A 88 -8.41 -13.26 7.61
N TYR A 89 -7.48 -13.18 6.65
CA TYR A 89 -6.29 -14.03 6.71
C TYR A 89 -5.45 -13.70 7.95
#